data_AF-A0A537JGC5-F1
#
_entry.id   AF-A0A537JGC5-F1
#
_cell.length_a   1.000
_cell.length_b   1.000
_cell.length_c   1.000
_cell.angle_alpha   90.00
_cell.angle_beta   90.00
_cell.angle_gamma   90.00
#
_symmetry.space_group_name_H-M   'P 1'
#
loop_
_entity.id
_entity.type
_entity.pdbx_description
1 polymer ?
#
loop_
_entity_poly.entity_id
_entity_poly.type
_entity_poly.pdbx_seq_one_letter_code
_entity_poly.pdbx_strand_id
1 'polypeptide(L)'
;MRRRGPQGGAARRAAGARAPRRVGQPDPERVCPAGGHRERRAPEYRDLHLSERLAVLDDEPRGVPEKTRLHAGPAAGPSVGRAGWARGRDGKRRHRRRSQLTIDPRRTAILAVDVHRGHLDPEIGTMPVLPSDAARCRAALARLFAGARTARVPVIYVLLTYRRTTPPGLESMGNPFWRAVEAVKQSLTPGRRSTIVHHNQEGSPQTEVPPELAPEPGDFVIRSKKRLSAFYGTDLDVLLRSLGTETVVIAGINTNTCVLCTAFDAFNRDLRVVVPSDAVASMYGEDLHVFGLENLRRCLGWVLTTDEILAVLGAAKSPARA
;
A
#
# COMPACT_ATOMS: atom_id res chain seq x y z
N MET A 1 -58.86 48.59 -22.36
CA MET A 1 -58.99 49.92 -22.98
C MET A 1 -58.05 50.89 -22.23
N ARG A 2 -57.08 51.51 -22.94
CA ARG A 2 -56.28 52.73 -22.62
C ARG A 2 -55.49 52.77 -21.29
N ARG A 3 -54.14 52.71 -21.28
CA ARG A 3 -53.08 53.69 -21.65
C ARG A 3 -52.76 54.75 -20.57
N ARG A 4 -51.46 54.75 -20.14
CA ARG A 4 -50.51 55.87 -19.80
C ARG A 4 -50.98 56.93 -18.78
N GLY A 5 -50.20 57.47 -17.84
CA GLY A 5 -48.75 57.53 -17.59
C GLY A 5 -48.50 58.33 -16.28
N PRO A 6 -47.47 59.20 -16.18
CA PRO A 6 -46.30 58.95 -15.33
C PRO A 6 -45.90 60.08 -14.35
N GLN A 7 -44.77 59.85 -13.66
CA GLN A 7 -43.75 60.81 -13.15
C GLN A 7 -43.72 61.12 -11.64
N GLY A 8 -42.48 61.10 -11.10
CA GLY A 8 -42.15 61.61 -9.78
C GLY A 8 -40.85 61.01 -9.23
N GLY A 9 -39.71 61.40 -9.81
CA GLY A 9 -38.38 61.00 -9.34
C GLY A 9 -37.98 61.67 -8.02
N ALA A 10 -37.18 60.96 -7.22
CA ALA A 10 -36.29 61.57 -6.24
C ALA A 10 -35.02 60.72 -6.13
N ALA A 11 -33.91 61.30 -6.60
CA ALA A 11 -32.57 60.75 -6.54
C ALA A 11 -32.14 60.52 -5.08
N ARG A 12 -31.66 59.32 -4.75
CA ARG A 12 -30.87 59.08 -3.54
C ARG A 12 -29.43 58.76 -3.95
N ARG A 13 -28.54 59.58 -3.38
CA ARG A 13 -27.09 59.62 -3.60
C ARG A 13 -26.43 58.28 -3.23
N ALA A 14 -25.48 57.88 -4.06
CA ALA A 14 -24.61 56.73 -3.86
C ALA A 14 -23.72 56.91 -2.63
N ALA A 15 -23.76 55.93 -1.72
CA ALA A 15 -22.74 55.72 -0.70
C ALA A 15 -21.75 54.66 -1.23
N GLY A 16 -20.46 55.00 -1.20
CA GLY A 16 -19.41 54.37 -2.00
C GLY A 16 -19.19 52.88 -1.75
N ALA A 17 -19.14 52.13 -2.86
CA ALA A 17 -18.60 50.79 -2.92
C ALA A 17 -17.08 50.84 -2.64
N ARG A 18 -16.63 50.14 -1.59
CA ARG A 18 -15.20 49.86 -1.39
C ARG A 18 -14.76 48.80 -2.39
N ALA A 19 -13.82 49.16 -3.26
CA ALA A 19 -13.16 48.25 -4.18
C ALA A 19 -12.43 47.11 -3.43
N PRO A 20 -12.37 45.88 -3.99
CA PRO A 20 -11.59 44.80 -3.42
C PRO A 20 -10.09 45.14 -3.47
N ARG A 21 -9.38 44.86 -2.37
CA ARG A 21 -7.92 45.04 -2.26
C ARG A 21 -7.23 44.19 -3.32
N ARG A 22 -6.41 44.82 -4.16
CA ARG A 22 -5.47 44.13 -5.06
C ARG A 22 -4.46 43.35 -4.21
N VAL A 23 -4.29 42.07 -4.53
CA VAL A 23 -3.19 41.23 -4.04
C VAL A 23 -1.88 41.86 -4.51
N GLY A 24 -1.01 42.23 -3.56
CA GLY A 24 0.28 42.86 -3.85
C GLY A 24 1.23 41.90 -4.58
N GLN A 25 1.87 42.41 -5.62
CA GLN A 25 3.09 41.82 -6.18
C GLN A 25 4.23 41.93 -5.16
N PRO A 26 5.16 40.97 -5.09
CA PRO A 26 6.29 41.03 -4.17
C PRO A 26 7.30 42.11 -4.63
N ASP A 27 7.75 42.89 -3.64
CA ASP A 27 8.75 43.95 -3.72
C ASP A 27 10.17 43.34 -3.81
N PRO A 28 10.99 43.64 -4.84
CA PRO A 28 12.24 42.92 -5.11
C PRO A 28 13.44 43.32 -4.23
N GLU A 29 13.32 44.22 -3.25
CA GLU A 29 14.48 44.76 -2.52
C GLU A 29 14.43 44.66 -0.98
N ARG A 30 14.01 43.52 -0.43
CA ARG A 30 14.28 43.19 0.99
C ARG A 30 15.39 42.16 1.16
N VAL A 31 16.62 42.66 1.01
CA VAL A 31 17.85 41.96 1.43
C VAL A 31 18.01 42.13 2.94
N CYS A 32 18.05 41.02 3.69
CA CYS A 32 18.43 41.03 5.10
C CYS A 32 19.98 41.12 5.24
N PRO A 33 20.52 41.88 6.21
CA PRO A 33 21.95 42.11 6.35
C PRO A 33 22.69 40.85 6.85
N ALA A 34 23.88 40.63 6.30
CA ALA A 34 24.79 39.55 6.65
C ALA A 34 25.37 39.73 8.07
N GLY A 35 25.30 38.68 8.90
CA GLY A 35 25.86 38.68 10.24
C GLY A 35 26.13 37.26 10.77
N GLY A 36 27.37 36.80 10.57
CA GLY A 36 28.14 35.84 11.39
C GLY A 36 27.44 34.61 11.99
N HIS A 37 27.38 33.51 11.22
CA HIS A 37 27.25 32.15 11.80
C HIS A 37 28.50 31.33 11.49
N ARG A 38 29.21 30.87 12.53
CA ARG A 38 30.22 29.81 12.40
C ARG A 38 29.56 28.57 11.80
N GLU A 39 29.94 28.22 10.58
CA GLU A 39 29.54 26.98 9.91
C GLU A 39 29.97 25.77 10.75
N ARG A 40 29.02 25.12 11.42
CA ARG A 40 29.19 23.71 11.77
C ARG A 40 28.94 22.92 10.50
N ARG A 41 29.99 22.38 9.89
CA ARG A 41 29.91 21.47 8.73
C ARG A 41 28.87 20.38 9.02
N ALA A 42 27.83 20.33 8.18
CA ALA A 42 26.98 19.16 8.07
C ALA A 42 27.83 17.96 7.61
N PRO A 43 27.59 16.74 8.10
CA PRO A 43 28.30 15.56 7.59
C PRO A 43 27.98 15.39 6.10
N GLU A 44 29.02 15.36 5.27
CA GLU A 44 28.88 15.11 3.83
C GLU A 44 28.24 13.73 3.63
N TYR A 45 27.03 13.69 3.06
CA TYR A 45 26.40 12.48 2.52
C TYR A 45 27.05 12.12 1.17
N ARG A 46 28.33 11.78 1.20
CA ARG A 46 29.03 11.14 0.08
C ARG A 46 28.98 9.64 0.33
N ASP A 47 28.22 8.92 -0.51
CA ASP A 47 28.23 7.45 -0.73
C ASP A 47 26.83 6.83 -0.97
N LEU A 48 25.82 7.62 -1.32
CA LEU A 48 24.60 7.11 -1.97
C LEU A 48 24.65 7.38 -3.48
N HIS A 49 25.68 6.88 -4.16
CA HIS A 49 25.68 6.82 -5.62
C HIS A 49 24.85 5.62 -6.09
N LEU A 50 23.56 5.85 -6.27
CA LEU A 50 22.65 4.98 -7.03
C LEU A 50 22.73 5.24 -8.55
N SER A 51 23.79 5.91 -9.02
CA SER A 51 23.87 6.46 -10.37
C SER A 51 24.76 5.68 -11.36
N GLU A 52 25.22 4.46 -11.05
CA GLU A 52 26.07 3.69 -11.99
C GLU A 52 25.57 2.28 -12.34
N ARG A 53 24.31 1.94 -12.07
CA ARG A 53 23.73 0.64 -12.50
C ARG A 53 22.30 0.69 -13.05
N LEU A 54 21.90 1.82 -13.62
CA LEU A 54 20.71 1.89 -14.49
C LEU A 54 21.16 1.83 -15.96
N ALA A 55 21.74 0.71 -16.34
CA ALA A 55 22.04 0.37 -17.73
C ALA A 55 21.64 -1.09 -17.99
N VAL A 56 20.40 -1.46 -17.67
CA VAL A 56 19.74 -2.67 -18.17
C VAL A 56 18.23 -2.41 -18.25
N LEU A 57 17.85 -1.44 -19.06
CA LEU A 57 16.56 -1.39 -19.75
C LEU A 57 16.92 -0.89 -21.14
N ASP A 58 16.55 -1.65 -22.17
CA ASP A 58 16.87 -1.49 -23.60
C ASP A 58 18.14 -2.23 -24.10
N ASP A 59 17.97 -3.51 -24.52
CA ASP A 59 18.27 -3.90 -25.91
C ASP A 59 17.68 -5.30 -26.25
N GLU A 60 17.04 -5.41 -27.41
CA GLU A 60 16.53 -6.65 -28.03
C GLU A 60 17.68 -7.50 -28.63
N PRO A 61 17.53 -8.82 -28.81
CA PRO A 61 18.65 -9.74 -29.04
C PRO A 61 19.11 -9.69 -30.50
N ARG A 62 20.28 -9.07 -30.76
CA ARG A 62 20.97 -9.21 -32.04
C ARG A 62 21.86 -10.46 -32.02
N GLY A 63 21.77 -11.22 -33.10
CA GLY A 63 22.23 -12.60 -33.27
C GLY A 63 23.65 -12.92 -32.80
N VAL A 64 23.81 -14.17 -32.34
CA VAL A 64 25.10 -14.77 -31.97
C VAL A 64 25.81 -15.29 -33.22
N PRO A 65 27.04 -14.85 -33.55
CA PRO A 65 27.94 -15.62 -34.38
C PRO A 65 28.85 -16.50 -33.51
N GLU A 66 28.97 -17.73 -33.98
CA GLU A 66 29.74 -18.84 -33.45
C GLU A 66 31.26 -18.60 -33.47
N LYS A 67 31.98 -19.30 -32.58
CA LYS A 67 33.46 -19.41 -32.41
C LYS A 67 34.04 -18.35 -31.46
N THR A 68 34.38 -18.73 -30.22
CA THR A 68 35.69 -19.33 -29.92
C THR A 68 35.61 -20.10 -28.60
N ARG A 69 35.86 -21.42 -28.62
CA ARG A 69 36.23 -22.18 -27.41
C ARG A 69 37.62 -21.74 -26.98
N LEU A 70 37.93 -21.70 -25.69
CA LEU A 70 39.18 -22.20 -25.08
C LEU A 70 39.06 -22.18 -23.53
N HIS A 71 39.13 -23.40 -22.98
CA HIS A 71 39.61 -23.87 -21.67
C HIS A 71 39.01 -23.45 -20.32
N ALA A 72 38.88 -24.48 -19.49
CA ALA A 72 38.44 -24.50 -18.09
C ALA A 72 39.56 -24.13 -17.11
N GLY A 73 39.17 -23.52 -15.98
CA GLY A 73 39.93 -23.42 -14.74
C GLY A 73 39.03 -22.88 -13.63
N PRO A 74 39.09 -23.39 -12.37
CA PRO A 74 38.12 -23.06 -11.34
C PRO A 74 38.50 -21.73 -10.68
N ALA A 75 37.60 -20.76 -10.68
CA ALA A 75 37.74 -19.55 -9.89
C ALA A 75 36.48 -19.35 -9.05
N ALA A 76 36.65 -19.53 -7.74
CA ALA A 76 35.69 -19.14 -6.72
C ALA A 76 35.26 -17.68 -6.94
N GLY A 77 34.00 -17.45 -7.30
CA GLY A 77 33.41 -16.13 -7.32
C GLY A 77 33.14 -15.64 -5.90
N PRO A 78 33.35 -14.35 -5.60
CA PRO A 78 33.16 -13.83 -4.25
C PRO A 78 31.70 -13.93 -3.87
N SER A 79 31.44 -14.55 -2.71
CA SER A 79 30.15 -14.48 -2.04
C SER A 79 29.75 -13.01 -1.90
N VAL A 80 28.65 -12.61 -2.54
CA VAL A 80 28.06 -11.29 -2.33
C VAL A 80 27.71 -11.19 -0.84
N GLY A 81 28.57 -10.51 -0.11
CA GLY A 81 28.51 -10.40 1.33
C GLY A 81 27.20 -9.76 1.76
N ARG A 82 26.56 -10.39 2.76
CA ARG A 82 25.54 -9.76 3.60
C ARG A 82 26.17 -8.57 4.35
N ALA A 83 26.32 -7.42 3.69
CA ALA A 83 26.74 -6.16 4.29
C ALA A 83 25.81 -5.06 3.75
N GLY A 84 25.21 -4.14 4.51
CA GLY A 84 25.37 -3.84 5.93
C GLY A 84 24.45 -2.67 6.31
N TRP A 85 23.12 -2.87 6.30
CA TRP A 85 22.15 -1.91 6.86
C TRP A 85 21.52 -2.39 8.17
N ALA A 86 21.86 -3.60 8.62
CA ALA A 86 21.10 -4.29 9.67
C ALA A 86 21.83 -4.46 11.01
N ARG A 87 23.12 -4.09 11.15
CA ARG A 87 23.86 -4.35 12.40
C ARG A 87 24.41 -3.07 13.01
N GLY A 88 23.93 -2.75 14.21
CA GLY A 88 24.60 -1.83 15.13
C GLY A 88 24.22 -0.35 15.02
N ARG A 89 22.92 -0.02 15.17
CA ARG A 89 22.32 1.27 15.66
C ARG A 89 20.84 1.32 15.25
N ASP A 90 20.53 0.84 14.05
CA ASP A 90 19.17 0.71 13.55
C ASP A 90 18.32 -0.30 14.33
N GLY A 91 18.92 -1.41 14.77
CA GLY A 91 18.24 -2.37 15.66
C GLY A 91 17.79 -1.75 16.99
N LYS A 92 18.63 -0.92 17.62
CA LYS A 92 18.29 -0.22 18.87
C LYS A 92 17.18 0.82 18.66
N ARG A 93 17.22 1.58 17.56
CA ARG A 93 16.16 2.54 17.20
C ARG A 93 14.84 1.84 16.87
N ARG A 94 14.89 0.71 16.16
CA ARG A 94 13.71 -0.13 15.86
C ARG A 94 13.05 -0.67 17.12
N HIS A 95 13.85 -1.19 18.06
CA HIS A 95 13.34 -1.64 19.36
C HIS A 95 12.65 -0.50 20.13
N ARG A 96 13.25 0.70 20.16
CA ARG A 96 12.63 1.88 20.77
C ARG A 96 11.32 2.30 20.09
N ARG A 97 11.24 2.29 18.75
CA ARG A 97 9.96 2.56 18.05
C ARG A 97 8.90 1.50 18.36
N ARG A 98 9.29 0.22 18.43
CA ARG A 98 8.39 -0.87 18.83
C ARG A 98 7.85 -0.69 20.25
N SER A 99 8.66 -0.23 21.21
CA SER A 99 8.18 0.05 22.58
C SER A 99 7.21 1.23 22.70
N GLN A 100 7.04 2.02 21.63
CA GLN A 100 6.09 3.13 21.58
C GLN A 100 4.78 2.75 20.88
N LEU A 101 4.67 1.49 20.40
CA LEU A 101 3.46 0.99 19.76
C LEU A 101 2.43 0.60 20.82
N THR A 102 1.31 1.31 20.84
CA THR A 102 0.11 0.91 21.57
C THR A 102 -0.97 0.52 20.58
N ILE A 103 -1.56 -0.67 20.77
CA ILE A 103 -2.72 -1.15 19.99
C ILE A 103 -3.88 -1.29 20.97
N ASP A 104 -4.87 -0.38 20.89
CA ASP A 104 -6.14 -0.50 21.63
C ASP A 104 -7.11 -1.29 20.75
N PRO A 105 -7.56 -2.50 21.16
CA PRO A 105 -8.50 -3.29 20.38
C PRO A 105 -9.77 -2.53 19.96
N ARG A 106 -10.24 -1.58 20.79
CA ARG A 106 -11.48 -0.81 20.54
C ARG A 106 -11.31 0.25 19.44
N ARG A 107 -10.08 0.60 19.10
CA ARG A 107 -9.71 1.60 18.09
C ARG A 107 -8.89 0.99 16.96
N THR A 108 -8.93 -0.34 16.83
CA THR A 108 -8.17 -1.08 15.84
C THR A 108 -9.13 -1.77 14.87
N ALA A 109 -8.74 -1.88 13.61
CA ALA A 109 -9.40 -2.75 12.63
C ALA A 109 -8.37 -3.59 11.87
N ILE A 110 -8.72 -4.84 11.55
CA ILE A 110 -7.93 -5.66 10.63
C ILE A 110 -8.44 -5.40 9.20
N LEU A 111 -7.54 -5.04 8.29
CA LEU A 111 -7.83 -4.93 6.86
C LEU A 111 -7.33 -6.19 6.15
N ALA A 112 -8.24 -7.04 5.70
CA ALA A 112 -7.97 -8.20 4.87
C ALA A 112 -7.99 -7.78 3.40
N VAL A 113 -6.84 -7.31 2.90
CA VAL A 113 -6.67 -6.78 1.55
C VAL A 113 -6.46 -7.93 0.57
N ASP A 114 -7.37 -8.05 -0.39
CA ASP A 114 -7.32 -9.01 -1.50
C ASP A 114 -7.05 -10.46 -1.05
N VAL A 115 -7.62 -10.86 0.10
CA VAL A 115 -7.60 -12.22 0.66
C VAL A 115 -8.59 -13.11 -0.10
N HIS A 116 -8.37 -13.26 -1.40
CA HIS A 116 -9.20 -14.07 -2.29
C HIS A 116 -8.38 -15.15 -2.99
N ARG A 117 -9.07 -16.17 -3.49
CA ARG A 117 -8.49 -17.35 -4.14
C ARG A 117 -7.65 -17.00 -5.36
N GLY A 118 -7.96 -15.90 -6.04
CA GLY A 118 -7.18 -15.33 -7.14
C GLY A 118 -5.69 -15.14 -6.85
N HIS A 119 -5.32 -14.94 -5.58
CA HIS A 119 -3.92 -14.86 -5.12
C HIS A 119 -3.50 -16.05 -4.24
N LEU A 120 -4.40 -16.58 -3.41
CA LEU A 120 -4.07 -17.51 -2.32
C LEU A 120 -4.36 -18.99 -2.62
N ASP A 121 -5.02 -19.28 -3.74
CA ASP A 121 -5.32 -20.64 -4.17
C ASP A 121 -4.50 -20.93 -5.44
N PRO A 122 -3.44 -21.76 -5.39
CA PRO A 122 -2.64 -22.06 -6.57
C PRO A 122 -3.39 -22.79 -7.68
N GLU A 123 -4.52 -23.44 -7.40
CA GLU A 123 -5.29 -24.16 -8.42
C GLU A 123 -6.26 -23.25 -9.16
N ILE A 124 -6.83 -22.27 -8.45
CA ILE A 124 -7.80 -21.31 -9.00
C ILE A 124 -7.16 -19.99 -9.42
N GLY A 125 -6.03 -19.63 -8.81
CA GLY A 125 -5.41 -18.33 -8.87
C GLY A 125 -5.00 -17.92 -10.28
N THR A 126 -5.44 -16.73 -10.69
CA THR A 126 -5.06 -16.09 -11.95
C THR A 126 -3.78 -15.28 -11.82
N MET A 127 -3.46 -14.83 -10.60
CA MET A 127 -2.22 -14.15 -10.24
C MET A 127 -1.73 -14.69 -8.88
N PRO A 128 -1.48 -16.00 -8.75
CA PRO A 128 -1.21 -16.61 -7.45
C PRO A 128 0.14 -16.15 -6.89
N VAL A 129 0.28 -16.11 -5.57
CA VAL A 129 1.61 -16.11 -4.94
C VAL A 129 2.24 -17.50 -5.05
N LEU A 130 3.51 -17.65 -4.64
CA LEU A 130 4.15 -18.97 -4.60
C LEU A 130 3.37 -19.90 -3.64
N PRO A 131 3.27 -21.22 -3.91
CA PRO A 131 2.50 -22.14 -3.06
C PRO A 131 2.92 -22.12 -1.58
N SER A 132 4.22 -22.01 -1.31
CA SER A 132 4.76 -21.90 0.06
C SER A 132 4.31 -20.61 0.75
N ASP A 133 4.26 -19.50 0.02
CA ASP A 133 3.78 -18.22 0.54
C ASP A 133 2.27 -18.24 0.77
N ALA A 134 1.51 -18.84 -0.15
CA ALA A 134 0.07 -19.03 0.01
C ALA A 134 -0.24 -19.83 1.29
N ALA A 135 0.45 -20.96 1.49
CA ALA A 135 0.28 -21.79 2.69
C ALA A 135 0.63 -21.01 3.98
N ARG A 136 1.78 -20.34 4.01
CA ARG A 136 2.20 -19.52 5.16
C ARG A 136 1.19 -18.42 5.46
N CYS A 137 0.82 -17.63 4.44
CA CYS A 137 -0.08 -16.50 4.63
C CYS A 137 -1.48 -16.95 5.04
N ARG A 138 -2.03 -18.03 4.47
CA ARG A 138 -3.33 -18.57 4.89
C ARG A 138 -3.32 -18.98 6.35
N ALA A 139 -2.29 -19.69 6.80
CA ALA A 139 -2.14 -20.08 8.20
C ALA A 139 -2.05 -18.86 9.14
N ALA A 140 -1.24 -17.86 8.78
CA ALA A 140 -1.09 -16.64 9.58
C ALA A 140 -2.39 -15.79 9.61
N LEU A 141 -3.05 -15.62 8.46
CA LEU A 141 -4.33 -14.91 8.35
C LEU A 141 -5.42 -15.57 9.20
N ALA A 142 -5.52 -16.91 9.17
CA ALA A 142 -6.50 -17.64 9.98
C ALA A 142 -6.32 -17.37 11.48
N ARG A 143 -5.07 -17.41 11.97
CA ARG A 143 -4.75 -17.07 13.37
C ARG A 143 -5.05 -15.61 13.69
N LEU A 144 -4.68 -14.69 12.80
CA LEU A 144 -4.91 -13.27 12.97
C LEU A 144 -6.41 -12.95 13.08
N PHE A 145 -7.23 -13.51 12.19
CA PHE A 145 -8.68 -13.27 12.17
C PHE A 145 -9.35 -13.87 13.41
N ALA A 146 -9.04 -15.11 13.76
CA ALA A 146 -9.58 -15.74 14.97
C ALA A 146 -9.22 -14.95 16.25
N GLY A 147 -7.97 -14.51 16.36
CA GLY A 147 -7.51 -13.71 17.50
C GLY A 147 -8.10 -12.31 17.53
N ALA A 148 -8.25 -11.66 16.38
CA ALA A 148 -8.93 -10.36 16.25
C ALA A 148 -10.39 -10.44 16.71
N ARG A 149 -11.14 -11.46 16.24
CA ARG A 149 -12.53 -11.70 16.66
C ARG A 149 -12.63 -11.95 18.16
N THR A 150 -11.73 -12.76 18.72
CA THR A 150 -11.62 -12.98 20.18
C THR A 150 -11.40 -11.68 20.96
N ALA A 151 -10.56 -10.79 20.42
CA ALA A 151 -10.28 -9.46 21.00
C ALA A 151 -11.34 -8.39 20.65
N ARG A 152 -12.42 -8.77 19.94
CA ARG A 152 -13.47 -7.86 19.43
C ARG A 152 -12.94 -6.74 18.53
N VAL A 153 -11.87 -7.03 17.79
CA VAL A 153 -11.35 -6.17 16.72
C VAL A 153 -12.08 -6.53 15.42
N PRO A 154 -12.76 -5.60 14.74
CA PRO A 154 -13.45 -5.87 13.49
C PRO A 154 -12.47 -6.31 12.39
N VAL A 155 -12.87 -7.32 11.62
CA VAL A 155 -12.19 -7.71 10.38
C VAL A 155 -12.95 -7.12 9.19
N ILE A 156 -12.24 -6.37 8.35
CA ILE A 156 -12.79 -5.70 7.17
C ILE A 156 -12.09 -6.29 5.95
N TYR A 157 -12.84 -7.07 5.17
CA TYR A 157 -12.40 -7.58 3.89
C TYR A 157 -12.52 -6.49 2.84
N VAL A 158 -11.42 -6.17 2.17
CA VAL A 158 -11.42 -5.25 1.03
C VAL A 158 -10.89 -6.01 -0.17
N LEU A 159 -11.80 -6.44 -1.03
CA LEU A 159 -11.54 -7.40 -2.09
C LEU A 159 -11.64 -6.72 -3.44
N LEU A 160 -10.53 -6.67 -4.16
CA LEU A 160 -10.50 -6.21 -5.52
C LEU A 160 -11.39 -7.10 -6.38
N THR A 161 -12.46 -6.54 -6.91
CA THR A 161 -13.42 -7.26 -7.76
C THR A 161 -13.72 -6.37 -8.95
N TYR A 162 -13.49 -6.84 -10.18
CA TYR A 162 -13.84 -6.12 -11.40
C TYR A 162 -15.23 -6.51 -11.89
N ARG A 163 -15.98 -5.56 -12.44
CA ARG A 163 -17.28 -5.84 -13.06
C ARG A 163 -17.08 -6.81 -14.22
N ARG A 164 -17.92 -7.84 -14.28
CA ARG A 164 -17.95 -8.75 -15.42
C ARG A 164 -18.52 -8.01 -16.63
N THR A 165 -17.73 -7.94 -17.70
CA THR A 165 -18.07 -7.24 -18.94
C THR A 165 -17.72 -8.11 -20.15
N THR A 166 -18.32 -7.81 -21.30
CA THR A 166 -18.05 -8.49 -22.57
C THR A 166 -17.69 -7.43 -23.62
N PRO A 167 -16.43 -7.37 -24.10
CA PRO A 167 -15.28 -8.18 -23.69
C PRO A 167 -14.81 -7.87 -22.24
N PRO A 168 -14.09 -8.79 -21.59
CA PRO A 168 -13.59 -8.59 -20.22
C PRO A 168 -12.50 -7.52 -20.17
N GLY A 169 -12.20 -7.06 -18.95
CA GLY A 169 -11.08 -6.18 -18.69
C GLY A 169 -11.37 -4.68 -18.78
N LEU A 170 -12.64 -4.27 -18.93
CA LEU A 170 -13.02 -2.85 -18.97
C LEU A 170 -12.39 -2.02 -17.83
N GLU A 171 -12.41 -2.55 -16.61
CA GLU A 171 -11.87 -1.85 -15.44
C GLU A 171 -10.38 -2.11 -15.20
N SER A 172 -9.86 -3.32 -15.49
CA SER A 172 -8.46 -3.71 -15.26
C SER A 172 -7.52 -3.12 -16.31
N MET A 173 -7.94 -3.11 -17.58
CA MET A 173 -7.17 -2.63 -18.74
C MET A 173 -7.31 -1.12 -19.00
N GLY A 174 -8.03 -0.39 -18.14
CA GLY A 174 -8.08 1.07 -18.22
C GLY A 174 -6.72 1.74 -18.00
N ASN A 175 -5.75 1.04 -17.39
CA ASN A 175 -4.40 1.54 -17.18
C ASN A 175 -3.47 1.11 -18.34
N PRO A 176 -2.70 2.03 -18.96
CA PRO A 176 -1.81 1.72 -20.09
C PRO A 176 -0.69 0.73 -19.74
N PHE A 177 -0.16 0.77 -18.51
CA PHE A 177 0.86 -0.19 -18.06
C PHE A 177 0.28 -1.62 -18.01
N TRP A 178 -0.91 -1.79 -17.43
CA TRP A 178 -1.57 -3.11 -17.39
C TRP A 178 -1.89 -3.64 -18.80
N ARG A 179 -2.20 -2.77 -19.77
CA ARG A 179 -2.34 -3.15 -21.18
C ARG A 179 -1.03 -3.64 -21.78
N ALA A 180 0.08 -2.97 -21.50
CA ALA A 180 1.40 -3.38 -22.00
C ALA A 180 1.81 -4.75 -21.43
N VAL A 181 1.65 -4.95 -20.12
CA VAL A 181 1.95 -6.23 -19.45
C VAL A 181 1.09 -7.37 -20.00
N GLU A 182 -0.22 -7.16 -20.20
CA GLU A 182 -1.12 -8.16 -20.77
C GLU A 182 -0.84 -8.44 -22.26
N ALA A 183 -0.40 -7.44 -23.02
CA ALA A 183 -0.05 -7.57 -24.44
C ALA A 183 1.15 -8.51 -24.63
N VAL A 184 2.16 -8.41 -23.77
CA VAL A 184 3.34 -9.30 -23.81
C VAL A 184 3.16 -10.58 -22.99
N LYS A 185 1.98 -10.81 -22.42
CA LYS A 185 1.67 -11.96 -21.54
C LYS A 185 2.71 -12.16 -20.43
N GLN A 186 3.21 -11.05 -19.87
CA GLN A 186 4.21 -11.10 -18.82
C GLN A 186 3.66 -11.83 -17.61
N SER A 187 4.41 -12.83 -17.16
CA SER A 187 4.15 -13.47 -15.88
C SER A 187 4.53 -12.52 -14.74
N LEU A 188 3.63 -12.43 -13.76
CA LEU A 188 3.83 -11.68 -12.53
C LEU A 188 4.24 -12.61 -11.39
N THR A 189 4.09 -13.92 -11.58
CA THR A 189 4.41 -14.94 -10.59
C THR A 189 5.57 -15.79 -11.09
N PRO A 190 6.74 -15.77 -10.40
CA PRO A 190 7.89 -16.55 -10.83
C PRO A 190 7.55 -18.01 -11.12
N GLY A 191 7.88 -18.48 -12.33
CA GLY A 191 7.65 -19.86 -12.77
C GLY A 191 6.20 -20.25 -13.04
N ARG A 192 5.27 -19.29 -13.09
CA ARG A 192 3.82 -19.55 -13.26
C ARG A 192 3.22 -18.59 -14.27
N ARG A 193 2.14 -18.96 -14.96
CA ARG A 193 1.42 -18.05 -15.86
C ARG A 193 0.51 -17.11 -15.04
N SER A 194 0.36 -15.87 -15.49
CA SER A 194 -0.63 -14.91 -14.97
C SER A 194 -1.66 -14.56 -16.04
N THR A 195 -2.90 -14.30 -15.65
CA THR A 195 -3.99 -13.85 -16.56
C THR A 195 -4.65 -12.59 -16.01
N ILE A 196 -4.25 -11.42 -16.51
CA ILE A 196 -4.61 -10.14 -15.89
C ILE A 196 -6.00 -9.69 -16.37
N VAL A 197 -6.31 -9.88 -17.65
CA VAL A 197 -7.62 -9.49 -18.22
C VAL A 197 -8.80 -10.21 -17.54
N HIS A 198 -8.59 -11.46 -17.11
CA HIS A 198 -9.59 -12.28 -16.42
C HIS A 198 -9.41 -12.31 -14.89
N HIS A 199 -8.46 -11.55 -14.35
CA HIS A 199 -8.25 -11.51 -12.91
C HIS A 199 -9.47 -10.92 -12.20
N ASN A 200 -9.89 -11.54 -11.10
CA ASN A 200 -10.93 -11.08 -10.18
C ASN A 200 -12.22 -10.57 -10.84
N GLN A 201 -12.73 -11.25 -11.87
CA GLN A 201 -14.01 -10.89 -12.47
C GLN A 201 -15.15 -11.27 -11.53
N GLU A 202 -16.11 -10.39 -11.33
CA GLU A 202 -17.28 -10.62 -10.49
C GLU A 202 -17.94 -11.97 -10.78
N GLY A 203 -18.29 -12.71 -9.73
CA GLY A 203 -18.88 -14.05 -9.81
C GLY A 203 -17.94 -15.15 -10.30
N SER A 204 -16.63 -14.90 -10.38
CA SER A 204 -15.64 -15.94 -10.69
C SER A 204 -15.10 -16.57 -9.40
N PRO A 205 -14.68 -17.86 -9.43
CA PRO A 205 -14.10 -18.52 -8.26
C PRO A 205 -12.89 -17.80 -7.68
N GLN A 206 -12.15 -17.03 -8.49
CA GLN A 206 -10.99 -16.25 -8.01
C GLN A 206 -11.37 -15.14 -7.03
N THR A 207 -12.60 -14.63 -7.08
CA THR A 207 -13.09 -13.54 -6.22
C THR A 207 -13.61 -14.02 -4.87
N GLU A 208 -13.70 -15.34 -4.67
CA GLU A 208 -14.06 -15.94 -3.40
C GLU A 208 -12.91 -15.86 -2.42
N VAL A 209 -13.24 -15.79 -1.13
CA VAL A 209 -12.27 -15.92 -0.05
C VAL A 209 -12.02 -17.42 0.18
N PRO A 210 -10.77 -17.87 0.43
CA PRO A 210 -10.53 -19.27 0.81
C PRO A 210 -11.45 -19.70 1.96
N PRO A 211 -12.06 -20.90 1.94
CA PRO A 211 -13.10 -21.29 2.90
C PRO A 211 -12.70 -21.13 4.37
N GLU A 212 -11.47 -21.46 4.73
CA GLU A 212 -10.95 -21.32 6.10
C GLU A 212 -10.67 -19.87 6.53
N LEU A 213 -10.75 -18.92 5.59
CA LEU A 213 -10.59 -17.48 5.81
C LEU A 213 -11.90 -16.72 5.57
N ALA A 214 -13.00 -17.42 5.31
CA ALA A 214 -14.27 -16.81 4.93
C ALA A 214 -14.74 -15.78 5.97
N PRO A 215 -15.41 -14.69 5.54
CA PRO A 215 -16.01 -13.74 6.47
C PRO A 215 -17.02 -14.43 7.39
N GLU A 216 -16.98 -14.08 8.67
CA GLU A 216 -17.91 -14.53 9.71
C GLU A 216 -18.97 -13.45 10.00
N PRO A 217 -20.09 -13.80 10.66
CA PRO A 217 -21.06 -12.80 11.11
C PRO A 217 -20.40 -11.71 11.97
N GLY A 218 -20.59 -10.45 11.56
CA GLY A 218 -19.96 -9.28 12.20
C GLY A 218 -18.74 -8.74 11.46
N ASP A 219 -18.18 -9.48 10.51
CA ASP A 219 -17.16 -8.95 9.61
C ASP A 219 -17.79 -8.04 8.54
N PHE A 220 -16.99 -7.10 8.03
CA PHE A 220 -17.39 -6.21 6.95
C PHE A 220 -16.76 -6.65 5.63
N VAL A 221 -17.48 -6.52 4.51
CA VAL A 221 -16.99 -6.90 3.18
C VAL A 221 -17.21 -5.77 2.17
N ILE A 222 -16.11 -5.27 1.62
CA ILE A 222 -16.06 -4.23 0.60
C ILE A 222 -15.55 -4.87 -0.70
N ARG A 223 -16.42 -4.98 -1.72
CA ARG A 223 -16.07 -5.51 -3.06
C ARG A 223 -15.90 -4.43 -4.12
N SER A 224 -16.09 -3.17 -3.76
CA SER A 224 -16.02 -2.03 -4.68
C SER A 224 -14.59 -1.66 -5.09
N LYS A 225 -13.56 -2.19 -4.43
CA LYS A 225 -12.15 -1.93 -4.73
C LYS A 225 -11.79 -2.30 -6.18
N LYS A 226 -11.35 -1.31 -6.97
CA LYS A 226 -10.94 -1.47 -8.39
C LYS A 226 -9.48 -1.14 -8.66
N ARG A 227 -8.75 -0.63 -7.66
CA ARG A 227 -7.38 -0.12 -7.78
C ARG A 227 -6.52 -0.61 -6.62
N LEU A 228 -5.23 -0.28 -6.63
CA LEU A 228 -4.25 -0.82 -5.68
C LEU A 228 -4.53 -0.45 -4.22
N SER A 229 -4.93 0.78 -3.93
CA SER A 229 -5.31 1.18 -2.57
C SER A 229 -6.68 0.62 -2.19
N ALA A 230 -6.83 0.15 -0.94
CA ALA A 230 -8.12 -0.22 -0.36
C ALA A 230 -9.03 0.99 -0.09
N PHE A 231 -8.49 2.21 -0.03
CA PHE A 231 -9.26 3.45 0.17
C PHE A 231 -9.78 4.06 -1.14
N TYR A 232 -9.10 3.80 -2.25
CA TYR A 232 -9.40 4.49 -3.51
C TYR A 232 -10.71 3.98 -4.12
N GLY A 233 -11.72 4.85 -4.14
CA GLY A 233 -13.03 4.56 -4.73
C GLY A 233 -13.85 3.53 -3.94
N THR A 234 -13.59 3.39 -2.64
CA THR A 234 -14.34 2.50 -1.73
C THR A 234 -14.96 3.32 -0.58
N ASP A 235 -15.80 2.67 0.21
CA ASP A 235 -16.42 3.19 1.43
C ASP A 235 -15.60 2.89 2.71
N LEU A 236 -14.36 2.37 2.56
CA LEU A 236 -13.49 2.01 3.69
C LEU A 236 -13.25 3.19 4.65
N ASP A 237 -13.03 4.37 4.10
CA ASP A 237 -12.75 5.59 4.88
C ASP A 237 -13.93 5.98 5.78
N VAL A 238 -15.16 5.83 5.27
CA VAL A 238 -16.39 6.08 6.03
C VAL A 238 -16.53 5.03 7.14
N LEU A 239 -16.37 3.75 6.79
CA LEU A 239 -16.48 2.65 7.75
C LEU A 239 -15.48 2.77 8.91
N LEU A 240 -14.21 3.05 8.62
CA LEU A 240 -13.17 3.19 9.65
C LEU A 240 -13.47 4.35 10.62
N ARG A 241 -13.96 5.49 10.11
CA ARG A 241 -14.39 6.61 10.96
C ARG A 241 -15.60 6.25 11.81
N SER A 242 -16.59 5.58 11.24
CA SER A 242 -17.76 5.11 12.01
C SER A 242 -17.39 4.13 13.12
N LEU A 243 -16.35 3.33 12.92
CA LEU A 243 -15.80 2.42 13.93
C LEU A 243 -14.86 3.11 14.95
N GLY A 244 -14.56 4.41 14.79
CA GLY A 244 -13.61 5.12 15.65
C GLY A 244 -12.18 4.58 15.55
N THR A 245 -11.80 4.06 14.39
CA THR A 245 -10.51 3.40 14.17
C THR A 245 -9.38 4.43 14.13
N GLU A 246 -8.31 4.16 14.88
CA GLU A 246 -7.05 4.92 14.86
C GLU A 246 -5.86 4.04 14.44
N THR A 247 -6.01 2.71 14.49
CA THR A 247 -4.98 1.74 14.12
C THR A 247 -5.52 0.73 13.10
N VAL A 248 -4.79 0.53 12.01
CA VAL A 248 -5.11 -0.48 11.01
C VAL A 248 -4.02 -1.53 10.96
N VAL A 249 -4.42 -2.80 11.05
CA VAL A 249 -3.55 -3.95 10.79
C VAL A 249 -3.81 -4.43 9.37
N ILE A 250 -2.88 -4.19 8.45
CA ILE A 250 -3.08 -4.44 7.02
C ILE A 250 -2.44 -5.77 6.65
N ALA A 251 -3.26 -6.76 6.33
CA ALA A 251 -2.84 -8.11 5.97
C ALA A 251 -3.38 -8.52 4.60
N GLY A 252 -2.84 -9.59 4.02
CA GLY A 252 -3.24 -10.10 2.72
C GLY A 252 -2.26 -9.80 1.59
N ILE A 253 -2.75 -9.70 0.37
CA ILE A 253 -1.94 -9.70 -0.85
C ILE A 253 -2.20 -8.40 -1.63
N ASN A 254 -1.25 -7.80 -2.35
CA ASN A 254 0.17 -8.11 -2.40
C ASN A 254 0.96 -7.09 -1.56
N THR A 255 1.96 -7.59 -0.82
CA THR A 255 2.90 -6.84 0.04
C THR A 255 3.39 -5.54 -0.61
N ASN A 256 3.94 -5.60 -1.84
CA ASN A 256 4.60 -4.44 -2.46
C ASN A 256 3.68 -3.57 -3.30
N THR A 257 2.42 -3.98 -3.51
CA THR A 257 1.44 -3.21 -4.28
C THR A 257 0.23 -2.85 -3.43
N CYS A 258 -0.78 -3.71 -3.33
CA CYS A 258 -2.04 -3.38 -2.67
C CYS A 258 -1.88 -3.08 -1.18
N VAL A 259 -1.09 -3.88 -0.46
CA VAL A 259 -0.80 -3.66 0.96
C VAL A 259 0.00 -2.36 1.16
N LEU A 260 1.10 -2.20 0.42
CA LEU A 260 1.95 -1.00 0.52
C LEU A 260 1.20 0.28 0.13
N CYS A 261 0.41 0.25 -0.95
CA CYS A 261 -0.39 1.40 -1.39
C CYS A 261 -1.48 1.76 -0.37
N THR A 262 -2.15 0.76 0.21
CA THR A 262 -3.11 0.97 1.30
C THR A 262 -2.42 1.52 2.55
N ALA A 263 -1.20 1.08 2.86
CA ALA A 263 -0.42 1.59 3.99
C ALA A 263 -0.03 3.07 3.81
N PHE A 264 0.39 3.48 2.61
CA PHE A 264 0.61 4.91 2.31
C PHE A 264 -0.66 5.73 2.52
N ASP A 265 -1.80 5.24 2.03
CA ASP A 265 -3.08 5.95 2.20
C ASP A 265 -3.57 6.00 3.65
N ALA A 266 -3.33 4.94 4.43
CA ALA A 266 -3.61 4.93 5.86
C ALA A 266 -2.70 5.91 6.62
N PHE A 267 -1.40 5.91 6.31
CA PHE A 267 -0.44 6.84 6.90
C PHE A 267 -0.81 8.30 6.63
N ASN A 268 -1.20 8.63 5.40
CA ASN A 268 -1.64 9.98 5.01
C ASN A 268 -2.98 10.41 5.65
N ARG A 269 -3.66 9.49 6.35
CA ARG A 269 -4.88 9.75 7.13
C ARG A 269 -4.62 9.75 8.63
N ASP A 270 -3.36 9.84 9.03
CA ASP A 270 -2.90 9.78 10.43
C ASP A 270 -3.31 8.48 11.15
N LEU A 271 -3.63 7.42 10.40
CA LEU A 271 -3.86 6.10 10.98
C LEU A 271 -2.53 5.44 11.32
N ARG A 272 -2.48 4.79 12.47
CA ARG A 272 -1.36 3.94 12.84
C ARG A 272 -1.36 2.68 11.99
N VAL A 273 -0.28 2.46 11.24
CA VAL A 273 -0.15 1.32 10.34
C VAL A 273 0.66 0.19 10.98
N VAL A 274 0.06 -0.99 11.06
CA VAL A 274 0.74 -2.23 11.46
C VAL A 274 0.59 -3.26 10.35
N VAL A 275 1.66 -3.98 10.01
CA VAL A 275 1.64 -5.06 9.01
C VAL A 275 2.22 -6.35 9.59
N PRO A 276 1.46 -7.45 9.63
CA PRO A 276 1.96 -8.79 9.95
C PRO A 276 2.84 -9.33 8.82
N SER A 277 4.15 -9.47 9.04
CA SER A 277 5.10 -9.93 8.02
C SER A 277 4.82 -11.34 7.51
N ASP A 278 4.23 -12.20 8.34
CA ASP A 278 3.88 -13.58 8.01
C ASP A 278 2.49 -13.73 7.36
N ALA A 279 1.62 -12.72 7.47
CA ALA A 279 0.29 -12.70 6.86
C ALA A 279 0.20 -11.77 5.62
N VAL A 280 1.35 -11.49 4.99
CA VAL A 280 1.44 -10.85 3.67
C VAL A 280 2.45 -11.58 2.79
N ALA A 281 2.23 -11.57 1.48
CA ALA A 281 3.17 -12.11 0.49
C ALA A 281 3.18 -11.28 -0.79
N SER A 282 4.18 -11.49 -1.64
CA SER A 282 4.21 -10.91 -2.97
C SER A 282 4.12 -11.96 -4.06
N MET A 283 3.23 -11.72 -5.02
CA MET A 283 3.17 -12.56 -6.21
C MET A 283 4.41 -12.40 -7.08
N TYR A 284 5.10 -11.26 -7.00
CA TYR A 284 6.30 -10.96 -7.78
C TYR A 284 7.58 -11.63 -7.25
N GLY A 285 7.51 -12.31 -6.11
CA GLY A 285 8.65 -12.99 -5.51
C GLY A 285 9.17 -12.32 -4.23
N GLU A 286 10.20 -12.96 -3.67
CA GLU A 286 10.75 -12.64 -2.34
C GLU A 286 11.40 -11.26 -2.30
N ASP A 287 12.07 -10.83 -3.38
CA ASP A 287 12.73 -9.53 -3.44
C ASP A 287 11.76 -8.37 -3.27
N LEU A 288 10.60 -8.42 -3.97
CA LEU A 288 9.57 -7.40 -3.82
C LEU A 288 8.81 -7.52 -2.50
N HIS A 289 8.61 -8.73 -1.97
CA HIS A 289 8.09 -8.90 -0.61
C HIS A 289 8.99 -8.22 0.43
N VAL A 290 10.31 -8.49 0.39
CA VAL A 290 11.30 -7.87 1.26
C VAL A 290 11.34 -6.36 1.08
N PHE A 291 11.30 -5.85 -0.16
CA PHE A 291 11.22 -4.42 -0.44
C PHE A 291 10.00 -3.78 0.24
N GLY A 292 8.82 -4.37 0.06
CA GLY A 292 7.59 -3.86 0.66
C GLY A 292 7.68 -3.79 2.19
N LEU A 293 8.14 -4.87 2.83
CA LEU A 293 8.34 -4.90 4.29
C LEU A 293 9.41 -3.93 4.77
N GLU A 294 10.51 -3.76 4.03
CA GLU A 294 11.57 -2.78 4.30
C GLU A 294 11.03 -1.36 4.26
N ASN A 295 10.27 -1.02 3.23
CA ASN A 295 9.67 0.30 3.08
C ASN A 295 8.69 0.59 4.22
N LEU A 296 7.75 -0.34 4.48
CA LEU A 296 6.75 -0.22 5.55
C LEU A 296 7.39 0.12 6.90
N ARG A 297 8.39 -0.66 7.34
CA ARG A 297 8.98 -0.47 8.68
C ARG A 297 9.97 0.69 8.82
N ARG A 298 10.42 1.25 7.70
CA ARG A 298 11.31 2.41 7.69
C ARG A 298 10.53 3.71 7.57
N CYS A 299 9.42 3.70 6.83
CA CYS A 299 8.75 4.91 6.36
C CYS A 299 7.31 5.08 6.85
N LEU A 300 6.56 3.99 7.10
CA LEU A 300 5.09 4.06 7.22
C LEU A 300 4.53 3.55 8.53
N GLY A 301 5.18 2.60 9.19
CA GLY A 301 4.63 2.02 10.41
C GLY A 301 5.43 0.88 10.99
N TRP A 302 4.72 -0.07 11.61
CA TRP A 302 5.32 -1.19 12.32
C TRP A 302 5.10 -2.47 11.54
N VAL A 303 6.18 -3.23 11.34
CA VAL A 303 6.12 -4.60 10.85
C VAL A 303 6.38 -5.53 12.02
N LEU A 304 5.41 -6.38 12.31
CA LEU A 304 5.39 -7.36 13.40
C LEU A 304 5.05 -8.74 12.83
N THR A 305 5.22 -9.80 13.61
CA THR A 305 4.61 -11.11 13.32
C THR A 305 3.16 -11.13 13.80
N THR A 306 2.37 -12.05 13.27
CA THR A 306 1.00 -12.31 13.76
C THR A 306 0.99 -12.59 15.25
N ASP A 307 1.95 -13.38 15.75
CA ASP A 307 2.07 -13.69 17.19
C ASP A 307 2.35 -12.46 18.06
N GLU A 308 3.24 -11.57 17.62
CA GLU A 308 3.51 -10.30 18.31
C GLU A 308 2.24 -9.43 18.39
N ILE A 309 1.45 -9.38 17.31
CA ILE A 309 0.19 -8.60 17.28
C ILE A 309 -0.84 -9.23 18.24
N LEU A 310 -1.02 -10.54 18.17
CA LEU A 310 -1.97 -11.25 19.02
C LEU A 310 -1.59 -11.16 20.51
N ALA A 311 -0.30 -11.17 20.83
CA ALA A 311 0.16 -10.96 22.20
C ALA A 311 -0.25 -9.58 22.74
N VAL A 312 -0.14 -8.53 21.92
CA VAL A 312 -0.57 -7.17 22.31
C VAL A 312 -2.09 -7.09 22.44
N LEU A 313 -2.84 -7.66 21.50
CA LEU A 313 -4.30 -7.71 21.56
C LEU A 313 -4.81 -8.50 22.77
N GLY A 314 -4.15 -9.61 23.12
CA GLY A 314 -4.49 -10.46 24.25
C GLY A 314 -4.04 -9.90 25.61
N ALA A 315 -2.98 -9.09 25.64
CA ALA A 315 -2.53 -8.38 26.84
C ALA A 315 -3.45 -7.21 27.23
N ALA A 316 -4.21 -6.65 26.28
CA ALA A 316 -5.18 -5.58 26.49
C ALA A 316 -6.47 -6.03 27.22
N LYS A 317 -6.41 -7.07 28.07
CA LYS A 317 -7.52 -7.42 28.97
C LYS A 317 -7.89 -6.18 29.80
N SER A 318 -9.17 -5.82 29.72
CA SER A 318 -9.78 -4.58 30.19
C SER A 318 -9.17 -3.98 31.46
N PRO A 319 -8.89 -2.66 31.51
CA PRO A 319 -8.94 -1.96 32.79
C PRO A 319 -10.34 -2.18 33.35
N ALA A 320 -10.43 -2.58 34.62
CA ALA A 320 -11.70 -2.71 35.33
C ALA A 320 -12.53 -1.44 35.09
N ARG A 321 -13.79 -1.59 34.68
CA ARG A 321 -14.75 -0.49 34.70
C ARG A 321 -14.87 -0.04 36.16
N ALA A 322 -14.43 1.18 36.45
CA ALA A 322 -14.85 1.93 37.62
C ALA A 322 -16.28 2.43 37.42
#